data_AF-A0A832P8C0-F1
#
_entry.id   AF-A0A832P8C0-F1
#
_cell.length_a   1.000
_cell.length_b   1.000
_cell.length_c   1.000
_cell.angle_alpha   90.00
_cell.angle_beta   90.00
_cell.angle_gamma   90.00
#
_symmetry.space_group_name_H-M   'P 1'
#
loop_
_entity.id
_entity.type
_entity.pdbx_description
1 polymer ?
#
loop_
_entity_poly.entity_id
_entity_poly.type
_entity_poly.pdbx_seq_one_letter_code
_entity_poly.pdbx_strand_id
1 'polypeptide(L)'
;MLRLFAATQTGKKQLAVQAYAEALEKLPTILARNAGMNSTDALAQMRNAYANGREARIDISRKVTNKGPGVYDSAAVKKLAIIAGTETARSVLRVDEIVPKR
;
A
#
# COMPACT_ATOMS: atom_id res chain seq x y z
N MET A 1 -4.24 -6.34 -6.29
CA MET A 1 -3.68 -7.67 -6.01
C MET A 1 -3.99 -8.17 -4.60
N LEU A 2 -3.50 -7.56 -3.51
CA LEU A 2 -3.78 -8.08 -2.15
C LEU A 2 -5.27 -8.08 -1.74
N ARG A 3 -6.06 -7.10 -2.19
CA ARG A 3 -7.53 -7.12 -1.98
C ARG A 3 -8.21 -8.29 -2.70
N LEU A 4 -7.74 -8.66 -3.89
CA LEU A 4 -8.24 -9.83 -4.62
C LEU A 4 -7.82 -11.11 -3.89
N PHE A 5 -6.58 -11.16 -3.39
CA PHE A 5 -6.13 -12.27 -2.56
C PHE A 5 -6.91 -12.37 -1.24
N ALA A 6 -7.24 -11.25 -0.60
CA ALA A 6 -8.09 -11.25 0.59
C ALA A 6 -9.46 -11.90 0.31
N ALA A 7 -10.04 -11.65 -0.86
CA ALA A 7 -11.31 -12.23 -1.28
C ALA A 7 -11.28 -13.76 -1.49
N THR A 8 -10.08 -14.36 -1.63
CA THR A 8 -9.93 -15.83 -1.68
C THR A 8 -9.72 -16.46 -0.30
N GLN A 9 -9.56 -15.65 0.75
CA GLN A 9 -9.41 -16.12 2.13
C GLN A 9 -10.75 -16.12 2.87
N THR A 10 -10.83 -16.86 3.97
CA THR A 10 -12.04 -16.94 4.81
C THR A 10 -11.75 -16.57 6.27
N GLY A 11 -12.81 -16.10 6.95
CA GLY A 11 -12.76 -15.78 8.39
C GLY A 11 -11.76 -14.68 8.75
N LYS A 12 -11.09 -14.84 9.90
CA LYS A 12 -10.17 -13.81 10.44
C LYS A 12 -8.98 -13.50 9.51
N LYS A 13 -8.55 -14.47 8.69
CA LYS A 13 -7.44 -14.27 7.74
C LYS A 13 -7.80 -13.25 6.66
N GLN A 14 -9.03 -13.29 6.15
CA GLN A 14 -9.51 -12.31 5.17
C GLN A 14 -9.39 -10.89 5.69
N LEU A 15 -9.84 -10.66 6.93
CA LEU A 15 -9.78 -9.35 7.57
C LEU A 15 -8.33 -8.86 7.74
N ALA A 16 -7.41 -9.74 8.16
CA ALA A 16 -6.01 -9.41 8.31
C ALA A 16 -5.34 -9.03 6.97
N VAL A 17 -5.60 -9.80 5.91
CA VAL A 17 -5.08 -9.50 4.56
C VAL A 17 -5.67 -8.20 4.02
N GLN A 18 -6.95 -7.93 4.28
CA GLN A 18 -7.61 -6.68 3.89
C GLN A 18 -6.99 -5.47 4.59
N ALA A 19 -6.74 -5.55 5.89
CA ALA A 19 -6.06 -4.49 6.65
C ALA A 19 -4.63 -4.25 6.14
N TYR A 20 -3.88 -5.33 5.84
CA TYR A 20 -2.55 -5.21 5.27
C TYR A 20 -2.56 -4.60 3.86
N ALA A 21 -3.56 -4.93 3.03
CA ALA A 21 -3.74 -4.30 1.72
C ALA A 21 -4.00 -2.79 1.85
N GLU A 22 -4.83 -2.38 2.82
CA GLU A 22 -5.08 -0.97 3.10
C GLU A 22 -3.82 -0.24 3.58
N ALA A 23 -2.99 -0.88 4.41
CA ALA A 23 -1.73 -0.31 4.86
C ALA A 23 -0.79 0.01 3.68
N LEU A 24 -0.65 -0.90 2.72
CA LEU A 24 0.16 -0.64 1.51
C LEU A 24 -0.43 0.47 0.63
N GLU A 25 -1.76 0.58 0.55
CA GLU A 25 -2.44 1.64 -0.20
C GLU A 25 -2.25 3.03 0.42
N LYS A 26 -1.72 3.16 1.65
CA LYS A 26 -1.32 4.45 2.20
C LYS A 26 -0.20 5.11 1.40
N LEU A 27 0.70 4.34 0.79
CA LEU A 27 1.80 4.89 -0.03
C LEU A 27 1.27 5.74 -1.21
N PRO A 28 0.44 5.21 -2.14
CA PRO A 28 -0.13 6.03 -3.20
C PRO A 28 -1.09 7.11 -2.68
N THR A 29 -1.79 6.87 -1.58
CA THR A 29 -2.66 7.89 -0.94
C THR A 29 -1.84 9.12 -0.49
N ILE A 30 -0.68 8.89 0.13
CA ILE A 30 0.23 9.94 0.57
C ILE A 30 0.84 10.67 -0.64
N LEU A 31 1.24 9.94 -1.69
CA LEU A 31 1.73 10.55 -2.93
C LEU A 31 0.67 11.46 -3.57
N ALA A 32 -0.58 11.00 -3.65
CA ALA A 32 -1.70 11.78 -4.18
C ALA A 32 -1.90 13.06 -3.36
N ARG A 33 -1.93 12.94 -2.03
CA ARG A 33 -2.06 14.07 -1.11
C ARG A 33 -0.92 15.08 -1.29
N ASN A 34 0.32 14.60 -1.34
CA ASN A 34 1.50 15.45 -1.51
C ASN A 34 1.50 16.17 -2.88
N ALA A 35 0.88 15.56 -3.90
CA ALA A 35 0.66 16.17 -5.21
C ALA A 35 -0.52 17.15 -5.25
N GLY A 36 -1.26 17.34 -4.14
CA GLY A 36 -2.45 18.17 -4.07
C GLY A 36 -3.68 17.57 -4.75
N MET A 37 -3.68 16.26 -4.99
CA MET A 37 -4.80 15.54 -5.61
C MET A 37 -5.83 15.11 -4.55
N ASN A 38 -7.07 14.87 -4.97
CA ASN A 38 -8.02 14.12 -4.15
C ASN A 38 -7.52 12.66 -4.04
N SER A 39 -7.07 12.28 -2.84
CA SER A 39 -6.49 10.96 -2.59
C SER A 39 -7.49 9.81 -2.76
N THR A 40 -8.77 10.06 -2.47
CA THR A 40 -9.84 9.07 -2.63
C THR A 40 -10.07 8.75 -4.11
N ASP A 41 -10.17 9.79 -4.93
CA ASP A 41 -10.38 9.66 -6.37
C ASP A 41 -9.16 9.01 -7.04
N ALA A 42 -7.95 9.44 -6.67
CA ALA A 42 -6.71 8.86 -7.18
C ALA A 42 -6.62 7.37 -6.86
N LEU A 43 -6.91 6.97 -5.62
CA LEU A 43 -6.89 5.57 -5.21
C LEU A 43 -7.96 4.74 -5.94
N ALA A 44 -9.16 5.28 -6.14
CA ALA A 44 -10.23 4.63 -6.90
C ALA A 44 -9.83 4.39 -8.37
N GLN A 45 -9.25 5.41 -9.02
CA GLN A 45 -8.74 5.30 -10.39
C GLN A 45 -7.62 4.25 -10.52
N MET A 46 -6.66 4.26 -9.60
CA MET A 46 -5.57 3.27 -9.58
C MET A 46 -6.12 1.85 -9.37
N ARG A 47 -7.06 1.66 -8.43
CA ARG A 47 -7.70 0.35 -8.20
C ARG A 47 -8.42 -0.15 -9.46
N ASN A 48 -9.16 0.72 -10.15
CA ASN A 48 -9.84 0.36 -11.39
C ASN A 48 -8.85 -0.04 -12.49
N ALA A 49 -7.76 0.71 -12.67
CA ALA A 49 -6.74 0.39 -13.65
C ALA A 49 -6.12 -1.00 -13.38
N TYR A 50 -5.67 -1.24 -12.14
CA TYR A 50 -5.04 -2.52 -11.79
C TYR A 50 -6.02 -3.71 -11.82
N ALA A 51 -7.30 -3.50 -11.51
CA ALA A 51 -8.34 -4.53 -11.66
C ALA A 51 -8.53 -4.96 -13.13
N ASN A 52 -8.26 -4.04 -14.08
CA ASN A 52 -8.32 -4.30 -15.52
C ASN A 52 -6.95 -4.68 -16.12
N GLY A 53 -5.96 -5.06 -15.31
CA GLY A 53 -4.63 -5.42 -15.79
C GLY A 53 -3.83 -4.26 -16.40
N ARG A 54 -4.25 -3.02 -16.15
CA ARG A 54 -3.55 -1.81 -16.63
C ARG A 54 -2.66 -1.26 -15.52
N GLU A 55 -1.43 -0.92 -15.88
CA GLU A 55 -0.56 -0.17 -14.98
C GLU A 55 -1.13 1.22 -14.71
N ALA A 56 -0.87 1.76 -13.52
CA ALA A 56 -1.23 3.11 -13.14
C ALA A 56 -0.21 3.66 -12.15
N ARG A 57 0.11 4.95 -12.26
CA ARG A 57 1.02 5.64 -11.35
C ARG A 57 0.56 7.09 -11.16
N ILE A 58 0.97 7.67 -10.04
CA ILE A 58 0.93 9.12 -9.83
C ILE A 58 2.30 9.65 -10.24
N ASP A 59 2.33 10.56 -11.19
CA ASP A 59 3.56 11.19 -11.66
C ASP A 59 3.53 12.72 -11.44
N ILE A 60 4.55 13.40 -11.95
CA ILE A 60 4.71 14.86 -11.85
C ILE A 60 3.56 15.64 -12.50
N SER A 61 2.76 15.01 -13.38
CA SER A 61 1.58 15.64 -13.98
C SER A 61 0.40 15.76 -13.01
N ARG A 62 0.55 15.24 -11.78
CA ARG A 62 -0.47 15.25 -10.71
C ARG A 62 -1.76 14.55 -11.15
N LYS A 63 -1.60 13.45 -11.90
CA LYS A 63 -2.69 12.61 -12.42
C LYS A 63 -2.34 11.15 -12.23
N VAL A 64 -3.37 10.31 -12.16
CA VAL A 64 -3.22 8.88 -12.33
C VAL A 64 -3.09 8.60 -13.82
N THR A 65 -1.95 8.06 -14.24
CA THR A 65 -1.64 7.84 -15.65
C THR A 65 -0.83 6.57 -15.84
N ASN A 66 -0.87 6.02 -17.05
CA ASN A 66 0.00 4.95 -17.52
C ASN A 66 0.94 5.41 -18.65
N LYS A 67 0.88 6.69 -19.01
CA LYS A 67 1.65 7.30 -20.11
C LYS A 67 2.87 8.05 -19.60
N GLY A 68 3.85 8.25 -20.48
CA GLY A 68 5.09 8.98 -20.20
C GLY A 68 6.25 8.09 -19.75
N PRO A 69 7.43 8.68 -19.46
CA PRO A 69 8.59 7.93 -19.02
C PRO A 69 8.31 7.21 -17.70
N GLY A 70 8.83 5.99 -17.56
CA GLY A 70 8.75 5.24 -16.32
C GLY A 70 9.62 5.86 -15.23
N VAL A 71 9.10 5.89 -14.01
CA VAL A 71 9.90 6.17 -12.80
C VAL A 71 10.24 4.83 -12.18
N TYR A 72 11.53 4.47 -12.24
CA TYR A 72 12.02 3.21 -11.73
C TYR A 72 12.63 3.38 -10.34
N ASP A 73 12.59 2.30 -9.57
CA ASP A 73 13.15 2.23 -8.23
C ASP A 73 13.76 0.83 -8.01
N SER A 74 14.66 0.71 -7.05
CA SER A 74 15.30 -0.55 -6.72
C SER A 74 14.31 -1.54 -6.13
N ALA A 75 14.12 -2.67 -6.83
CA ALA A 75 13.30 -3.77 -6.33
C ALA A 75 13.83 -4.31 -4.99
N ALA A 76 15.15 -4.32 -4.80
CA ALA A 76 15.78 -4.76 -3.56
C ALA A 76 15.39 -3.85 -2.38
N VAL A 77 15.44 -2.53 -2.58
CA VAL A 77 15.07 -1.55 -1.54
C VAL A 77 13.59 -1.68 -1.19
N LYS A 78 12.70 -1.75 -2.18
CA LYS A 78 11.26 -1.95 -1.95
C LYS A 78 10.95 -3.24 -1.20
N LYS A 79 11.62 -4.34 -1.56
CA LYS A 79 11.45 -5.64 -0.89
C LYS A 79 11.88 -5.56 0.57
N LEU A 80 13.06 -5.00 0.84
CA LEU A 80 13.57 -4.84 2.20
C LEU A 80 12.67 -3.93 3.04
N ALA A 81 12.14 -2.85 2.47
CA ALA A 81 11.22 -1.95 3.16
C ALA A 81 9.92 -2.67 3.60
N ILE A 82 9.35 -3.50 2.71
CA ILE A 82 8.15 -4.29 3.03
C ILE A 82 8.45 -5.31 4.15
N ILE A 83 9.58 -6.02 4.07
CA ILE A 83 9.99 -6.99 5.08
C ILE A 83 10.18 -6.29 6.44
N ALA A 84 10.96 -5.21 6.46
CA ALA A 84 11.27 -4.48 7.69
C ALA A 84 10.00 -3.91 8.33
N GLY A 85 9.12 -3.27 7.56
CA GLY A 85 7.85 -2.75 8.06
C GLY A 85 6.94 -3.84 8.62
N THR A 86 6.87 -5.00 7.95
CA THR A 86 6.06 -6.14 8.38
C THR A 86 6.59 -6.76 9.68
N GLU A 87 7.89 -7.05 9.77
CA GLU A 87 8.48 -7.64 10.97
C GLU A 87 8.41 -6.67 12.16
N THR A 88 8.61 -5.38 11.93
CA THR A 88 8.46 -4.36 12.98
C THR A 88 7.03 -4.30 13.49
N ALA A 89 6.03 -4.24 12.60
CA ALA A 89 4.63 -4.27 12.98
C ALA A 89 4.29 -5.56 13.75
N ARG A 90 4.80 -6.71 13.31
CA ARG A 90 4.61 -7.99 14.00
C ARG A 90 5.23 -7.99 15.40
N SER A 91 6.42 -7.41 15.56
CA SER A 91 7.09 -7.29 16.85
C SER A 91 6.25 -6.44 17.81
N VAL A 92 5.83 -5.25 17.36
CA VAL A 92 5.01 -4.32 18.16
C VAL A 92 3.68 -4.95 18.55
N LEU A 93 2.98 -5.61 17.62
CA LEU A 93 1.69 -6.26 17.89
C LEU A 93 1.77 -7.44 18.88
N ARG A 94 2.97 -7.98 19.13
CA ARG A 94 3.19 -9.08 20.08
C ARG A 94 3.56 -8.60 21.48
N VAL A 95 3.82 -7.30 21.67
CA VAL A 95 4.06 -6.73 22.99
C VAL A 95 2.72 -6.66 23.72
N ASP A 96 2.63 -7.37 24.85
CA ASP A 96 1.43 -7.40 25.69
C ASP A 96 1.42 -6.27 26.73
N GLU A 97 2.58 -6.01 27.35
CA GLU A 97 2.74 -4.99 28.39
C GLU A 97 4.06 -4.22 28.22
N ILE A 98 4.03 -2.92 28.55
CA ILE A 98 5.21 -2.06 28.66
C ILE A 98 5.38 -1.66 30.12
N VAL A 99 6.47 -2.12 30.76
CA VAL A 99 6.80 -1.76 32.13
C VAL A 99 7.81 -0.60 32.14
N PRO A 100 7.40 0.63 32.51
CA PRO A 100 8.32 1.76 32.58
C PRO A 100 9.31 1.60 33.74
N LYS A 101 10.57 1.96 33.50
CA LYS A 101 11.61 1.94 34.52
C LYS A 101 11.43 3.14 35.45
N ARG A 102 11.41 2.90 36.77
CA ARG A 102 11.44 3.95 37.80
C ARG A 102 12.78 4.67 37.81
#